data_AF-A0A077LVV9-F1
#
_entry.id   AF-A0A077LVV9-F1
#
_cell.length_a   1.000
_cell.length_b   1.000
_cell.length_c   1.000
_cell.angle_alpha   90.00
_cell.angle_beta   90.00
_cell.angle_gamma   90.00
#
_symmetry.space_group_name_H-M   'P 1'
#
loop_
_entity.id
_entity.type
_entity.pdbx_description
1 polymer ?
#
loop_
_entity_poly.entity_id
_entity_poly.type
_entity_poly.pdbx_seq_one_letter_code
_entity_poly.pdbx_strand_id
1 'polypeptide(L)'
;MPAPSLQLVVLAWSPTRVAPVRIDSYTAHETGFDALLQPVQATVDLSVTVLRTRDLNADQILANVMATAYQVARTTLSVAGIAQGIELST
;
A
#
# COMPACT_ATOMS: atom_id res chain seq x y z
N MET A 1 -14.70 17.73 -19.60
CA MET A 1 -14.20 16.34 -19.69
C MET A 1 -14.39 15.70 -18.33
N PRO A 2 -14.85 14.43 -18.21
CA PRO A 2 -14.91 13.76 -16.92
C PRO A 2 -13.50 13.72 -16.33
N ALA A 3 -13.36 14.02 -15.02
CA ALA A 3 -12.08 13.89 -14.35
C ALA A 3 -11.60 12.42 -14.44
N PRO A 4 -10.30 12.15 -14.67
CA PRO A 4 -9.80 10.79 -14.70
C PRO A 4 -10.15 10.09 -13.39
N SER A 5 -10.94 9.03 -13.47
CA SER A 5 -11.26 8.19 -12.32
C SER A 5 -9.96 7.56 -11.83
N LEU A 6 -9.41 8.07 -10.72
CA LEU A 6 -8.21 7.50 -10.13
C LEU A 6 -8.53 6.07 -9.71
N GLN A 7 -7.90 5.07 -10.35
CA GLN A 7 -8.04 3.68 -9.93
C GLN A 7 -7.48 3.54 -8.50
N LEU A 8 -8.32 3.10 -7.57
CA LEU A 8 -7.92 2.87 -6.19
C LEU A 8 -7.07 1.61 -6.09
N VAL A 9 -5.81 1.75 -5.69
CA VAL A 9 -4.89 0.63 -5.51
C VAL A 9 -4.80 0.21 -4.03
N VAL A 10 -5.19 -1.05 -3.83
CA VAL A 10 -5.18 -1.91 -2.65
C VAL A 10 -3.84 -2.55 -2.27
N LEU A 11 -3.06 -2.13 -1.27
CA LEU A 11 -1.96 -2.96 -0.76
C LEU A 11 -2.33 -3.67 0.54
N ALA A 12 -2.51 -5.00 0.46
CA ALA A 12 -2.84 -5.87 1.58
C ALA A 12 -1.60 -6.63 2.06
N TRP A 13 -1.03 -6.21 3.20
CA TRP A 13 0.12 -6.87 3.83
C TRP A 13 -0.29 -8.05 4.71
N SER A 14 -1.47 -7.95 5.33
CA SER A 14 -2.10 -8.98 6.16
C SER A 14 -3.59 -8.67 6.26
N PRO A 15 -4.44 -9.57 6.79
CA PRO A 15 -5.88 -9.32 6.95
C PRO A 15 -6.22 -8.03 7.71
N THR A 16 -5.34 -7.58 8.61
CA THR A 16 -5.52 -6.37 9.42
C THR A 16 -4.72 -5.15 8.91
N ARG A 17 -3.81 -5.33 7.94
CA ARG A 17 -3.01 -4.25 7.34
C ARG A 17 -3.29 -4.15 5.85
N VAL A 18 -4.38 -3.47 5.54
CA VAL A 18 -4.76 -3.08 4.19
C VAL A 18 -4.65 -1.56 4.09
N ALA A 19 -3.89 -1.06 3.13
CA ALA A 19 -3.59 0.36 3.00
C ALA A 19 -3.79 0.85 1.56
N PRO A 20 -4.48 2.00 1.35
CA PRO A 20 -4.54 2.60 0.03
C PRO A 20 -3.16 3.14 -0.37
N VAL A 21 -2.72 2.81 -1.57
CA VAL A 21 -1.41 3.21 -2.08
C VAL A 21 -1.52 3.86 -3.45
N ARG A 22 -0.50 4.64 -3.80
CA ARG A 22 -0.20 5.05 -5.17
C ARG A 22 1.10 4.38 -5.58
N ILE A 23 1.14 3.85 -6.80
CA ILE A 23 2.36 3.33 -7.40
C ILE A 23 3.16 4.52 -7.90
N ASP A 24 4.39 4.67 -7.41
CA ASP A 24 5.29 5.75 -7.81
C ASP A 24 6.29 5.27 -8.88
N SER A 25 6.73 4.02 -8.82
CA SER A 25 7.55 3.40 -9.87
C SER A 25 7.30 1.89 -10.00
N TYR A 26 7.56 1.37 -11.19
CA TYR A 26 7.45 -0.04 -11.54
C TYR A 26 8.61 -0.40 -12.47
N THR A 27 9.39 -1.41 -12.09
CA THR A 27 10.44 -2.00 -12.94
C THR A 27 10.30 -3.50 -12.91
N ALA A 28 10.32 -4.14 -14.08
CA ALA A 28 10.31 -5.59 -14.20
C ALA A 28 11.64 -6.06 -14.80
N HIS A 29 12.24 -7.05 -14.14
CA HIS A 29 13.47 -7.71 -14.54
C HIS A 29 13.14 -9.14 -14.94
N GLU A 30 13.13 -9.43 -16.24
CA GLU A 30 12.90 -10.77 -16.76
C GLU A 30 14.13 -11.65 -16.46
N THR A 31 13.91 -12.75 -15.74
CA THR A 31 14.98 -13.62 -15.21
C THR A 31 14.97 -15.03 -15.80
N GLY A 32 13.92 -15.41 -16.52
CA GLY A 32 13.81 -16.71 -17.16
C GLY A 32 12.95 -16.67 -18.41
N PHE A 33 13.36 -17.44 -19.43
CA PHE A 33 12.72 -17.51 -20.73
C PHE A 33 12.51 -18.98 -21.14
N ASP A 34 11.44 -19.25 -21.90
CA ASP A 34 11.23 -20.55 -22.53
C ASP A 34 12.03 -20.72 -23.84
N ALA A 35 11.85 -21.85 -24.53
CA ALA A 35 12.54 -22.14 -25.79
C ALA A 35 12.15 -21.20 -26.95
N LEU A 36 11.01 -20.50 -26.83
CA LEU A 36 10.54 -19.49 -27.78
C LEU A 36 10.90 -18.07 -27.33
N LEU A 37 11.76 -17.93 -26.30
CA LEU A 37 12.20 -16.67 -25.71
C LEU A 37 11.06 -15.83 -25.12
N GLN A 38 9.99 -16.49 -24.68
CA GLN A 38 8.92 -15.83 -23.95
C GLN A 38 9.30 -15.77 -22.46
N PRO A 39 9.13 -14.61 -21.80
CA PRO A 39 9.47 -14.49 -20.38
C PRO A 39 8.51 -15.34 -19.54
N VAL A 40 9.07 -16.28 -18.79
CA VAL A 40 8.33 -17.17 -17.87
C VAL A 40 8.57 -16.82 -16.40
N GLN A 41 9.62 -16.05 -16.13
CA GLN A 41 9.97 -15.60 -14.79
C GLN A 41 10.47 -14.16 -14.83
N ALA A 42 10.02 -13.36 -13.87
CA ALA A 42 10.49 -12.00 -13.66
C ALA A 42 10.48 -11.63 -12.18
N THR A 43 11.39 -10.74 -11.81
CA THR A 43 11.39 -10.02 -10.52
C THR A 43 10.85 -8.62 -10.77
N VAL A 44 9.94 -8.16 -9.90
CA VAL A 44 9.35 -6.82 -10.01
C VAL A 44 9.79 -5.98 -8.82
N ASP A 45 10.36 -4.82 -9.12
CA ASP A 45 10.63 -3.76 -8.16
C ASP A 45 9.51 -2.72 -8.25
N LEU A 46 8.76 -2.58 -7.16
CA LEU A 46 7.63 -1.68 -7.05
C LEU A 46 7.86 -0.67 -5.93
N SER A 47 7.84 0.62 -6.25
CA SER A 47 7.83 1.68 -5.24
C SER A 47 6.41 2.21 -5.07
N VAL A 48 5.96 2.27 -3.82
CA VAL A 48 4.60 2.70 -3.48
C VAL A 48 4.59 3.70 -2.34
N THR A 49 3.68 4.66 -2.43
CA THR A 49 3.39 5.63 -1.36
C THR A 49 2.03 5.33 -0.76
N VAL A 50 1.98 5.16 0.57
CA VAL A 50 0.72 5.04 1.30
C VAL A 50 0.00 6.38 1.34
N LEU A 51 -1.24 6.40 0.85
CA LEU A 51 -2.07 7.59 0.77
C LEU A 51 -2.69 7.90 2.13
N ARG A 52 -2.62 9.17 2.53
CA ARG A 52 -3.38 9.72 3.68
C ARG A 52 -4.52 10.58 3.17
N THR A 53 -5.46 10.89 4.06
CA THR A 53 -6.63 11.74 3.75
C THR A 53 -6.25 13.11 3.16
N ARG A 54 -5.10 13.67 3.56
CA ARG A 54 -4.56 14.94 3.02
C ARG A 54 -4.02 14.84 1.58
N ASP A 55 -3.72 13.63 1.13
CA ASP A 55 -3.15 13.34 -0.19
C ASP A 55 -4.27 13.01 -1.21
N LEU A 56 -5.54 13.08 -0.78
CA LEU A 56 -6.73 12.71 -1.52
C LEU A 56 -7.68 13.89 -1.66
N ASN A 57 -8.36 13.97 -2.80
CA ASN A 57 -9.40 14.97 -3.02
C ASN A 57 -10.72 14.54 -2.37
N ALA A 58 -11.59 15.49 -2.05
CA ALA A 58 -12.86 15.23 -1.35
C ALA A 58 -13.84 14.33 -2.15
N ASP A 59 -13.72 14.31 -3.48
CA ASP A 59 -14.51 13.48 -4.38
C ASP A 59 -14.10 11.99 -4.36
N GLN A 60 -12.92 11.67 -3.81
CA GLN A 60 -12.40 10.30 -3.70
C GLN A 60 -12.87 9.62 -2.41
N ILE A 61 -14.19 9.53 -2.22
CA ILE A 61 -14.84 9.11 -0.97
C ILE A 61 -14.29 7.78 -0.45
N LEU A 62 -14.21 6.74 -1.29
CA LEU A 62 -13.75 5.41 -0.88
C LEU A 62 -12.27 5.42 -0.43
N ALA A 63 -11.42 6.13 -1.16
CA ALA A 63 -10.01 6.27 -0.82
C ALA A 63 -9.84 7.01 0.53
N ASN A 64 -10.64 8.05 0.76
CA ASN A 64 -10.63 8.81 2.02
C ASN A 64 -11.05 7.95 3.22
N VAL A 65 -12.09 7.14 3.06
CA VAL A 65 -12.54 6.20 4.11
C VAL A 65 -11.44 5.19 4.42
N MET A 66 -10.84 4.58 3.41
CA MET A 66 -9.75 3.61 3.60
C MET A 66 -8.50 4.24 4.23
N ALA A 67 -8.11 5.44 3.80
CA ALA A 67 -6.97 6.15 4.36
C ALA A 67 -7.20 6.53 5.84
N THR A 68 -8.45 6.84 6.21
CA THR A 68 -8.82 7.14 7.59
C THR A 68 -8.82 5.87 8.44
N ALA A 69 -9.44 4.79 7.97
CA ALA A 69 -9.44 3.50 8.65
C ALA A 69 -8.02 2.97 8.90
N TYR A 70 -7.15 3.08 7.89
CA TYR A 70 -5.74 2.72 8.00
C TYR A 70 -5.00 3.55 9.07
N GLN A 71 -5.24 4.86 9.13
CA GLN A 71 -4.63 5.72 10.15
C GLN A 71 -5.05 5.34 11.57
N VAL A 72 -6.34 5.06 11.80
CA VAL A 72 -6.86 4.62 13.10
C VAL A 72 -6.25 3.28 13.52
N ALA A 73 -6.19 2.31 12.59
CA ALA A 73 -5.57 1.01 12.85
C ALA A 73 -4.08 1.17 13.22
N ARG A 74 -3.35 2.02 12.50
CA ARG A 74 -1.94 2.32 12.81
C ARG A 74 -1.78 2.96 14.18
N THR A 75 -2.60 3.94 14.55
CA THR A 75 -2.49 4.59 15.87
C THR A 75 -2.73 3.60 17.01
N THR A 76 -3.65 2.66 16.84
CA THR A 76 -3.94 1.62 17.84
C THR A 76 -2.76 0.67 18.02
N LEU A 77 -2.17 0.21 16.91
CA LEU A 77 -0.98 -0.65 16.93
C LEU A 77 0.25 0.08 17.49
N SER A 78 0.40 1.38 17.20
CA SER A 78 1.46 2.19 17.79
C SER A 78 1.35 2.20 19.31
N VAL A 79 0.16 2.47 19.86
CA VAL A 79 -0.09 2.47 21.32
C VAL A 79 0.22 1.12 21.96
N ALA A 80 -0.19 0.02 21.31
CA ALA A 80 0.13 -1.33 21.79
C ALA A 80 1.64 -1.61 21.77
N GLY A 81 2.35 -1.19 20.72
CA GLY A 81 3.80 -1.39 20.61
C GLY A 81 4.61 -0.61 21.63
N ILE A 82 4.21 0.63 21.98
CA ILE A 82 4.86 1.38 23.07
C ILE A 82 4.66 0.66 24.41
N ALA A 83 3.44 0.18 24.70
CA ALA A 83 3.14 -0.55 25.93
C ALA A 83 3.99 -1.81 26.11
N GLN A 84 4.18 -2.59 25.04
CA GLN A 84 5.07 -3.75 25.06
C GLN A 84 6.54 -3.36 25.25
N GLY A 85 6.97 -2.23 24.68
CA GLY A 85 8.34 -1.73 24.82
C GLY A 85 8.70 -1.32 26.26
N ILE A 86 7.73 -0.82 27.04
CA ILE A 86 7.94 -0.47 28.45
C ILE A 86 8.04 -1.73 29.32
N GLU A 87 7.17 -2.72 29.09
CA GLU A 87 7.16 -3.98 29.84
C GLU A 87 8.46 -4.79 29.69
N LEU A 88 9.12 -4.71 28.54
CA LEU A 88 10.40 -5.41 28.30
C LEU A 88 11.63 -4.71 28.92
N SER A 89 11.44 -3.52 29.50
CA SER A 89 12.52 -2.69 30.07
C SER A 89 12.53 -2.64 31.61
N THR A 90 11.61 -3.35 32.28
CA THR A 90 11.53 -3.52 33.75
C THR A 90 11.84 -4.96 34.12
#